data_AF-A0A6B1I544-F1
#
_entry.id   AF-A0A6B1I544-F1
#
_cell.length_a   1.000
_cell.length_b   1.000
_cell.length_c   1.000
_cell.angle_alpha   90.00
_cell.angle_beta   90.00
_cell.angle_gamma   90.00
#
_symmetry.space_group_name_H-M   'P 1'
#
loop_
_entity.id
_entity.type
_entity.pdbx_description
1 polymer ?
#
loop_
_entity_poly.entity_id
_entity_poly.type
_entity_poly.pdbx_seq_one_letter_code
_entity_poly.pdbx_strand_id
1 'polypeptide(L)'
;MGDEFGPSDAFVRRHIGPTDADITAMLAAVGADSLDDLMAESLPAAIRMQDSLVLGEGISEYELMGQLRELASQNRIHRSFIGMGYSDCIIPPVIQRNILENPGWYTQYTPYQSEIAQGRLEALLNFQTMVGDLTGFALANASLLDEATAAAEAIAMLRAVQKKNASQRVFVSSDCHPQTIGVVKV
;
A
#
# COMPACT_ATOMS: atom_id res chain seq x y z
N MET A 1 22.98 -28.75 -10.23
CA MET A 1 22.33 -30.06 -10.03
C MET A 1 20.88 -29.71 -9.80
N GLY A 2 20.09 -29.65 -10.88
CA GLY A 2 18.68 -29.25 -10.79
C GLY A 2 17.94 -30.27 -9.96
N ASP A 3 17.16 -29.81 -9.00
CA ASP A 3 16.38 -30.68 -8.13
C ASP A 3 15.42 -31.50 -9.00
N GLU A 4 15.63 -32.81 -9.06
CA GLU A 4 14.80 -33.77 -9.81
C GLU A 4 13.38 -33.82 -9.22
N PHE A 5 13.21 -33.26 -8.01
CA PHE A 5 11.95 -33.08 -7.32
C PHE A 5 11.71 -31.59 -7.15
N GLY A 6 11.00 -30.95 -8.09
CA GLY A 6 10.61 -29.54 -7.94
C GLY A 6 9.93 -29.26 -6.58
N PRO A 7 9.86 -27.99 -6.14
CA PRO A 7 9.38 -27.64 -4.82
C PRO A 7 8.01 -28.27 -4.52
N SER A 8 7.91 -28.95 -3.37
CA SER A 8 6.71 -29.70 -2.97
C SER A 8 5.43 -28.84 -2.85
N ASP A 9 5.57 -27.52 -2.79
CA ASP A 9 4.48 -26.54 -2.74
C ASP A 9 4.74 -25.39 -3.71
N ALA A 10 3.75 -25.09 -4.55
CA ALA A 10 3.77 -24.01 -5.53
C ALA A 10 2.79 -22.91 -5.12
N PHE A 11 3.31 -21.75 -4.70
CA PHE A 11 2.51 -20.62 -4.23
C PHE A 11 1.41 -20.20 -5.22
N VAL A 12 1.68 -20.32 -6.52
CA VAL A 12 0.72 -20.04 -7.61
C VAL A 12 -0.61 -20.77 -7.40
N ARG A 13 -0.59 -22.02 -6.91
CA ARG A 13 -1.81 -22.82 -6.67
C ARG A 13 -2.63 -22.34 -5.47
N ARG A 14 -2.04 -21.60 -4.54
CA ARG A 14 -2.74 -20.97 -3.41
C ARG A 14 -3.22 -19.56 -3.76
N HIS A 15 -2.50 -18.89 -4.66
CA HIS A 15 -2.76 -17.51 -5.05
C HIS A 15 -3.82 -17.39 -6.16
N ILE A 16 -3.75 -18.25 -7.20
CA ILE A 16 -4.71 -18.28 -8.29
C ILE A 16 -5.88 -19.18 -7.88
N GLY A 17 -7.08 -18.60 -7.80
CA GLY A 17 -8.29 -19.30 -7.37
C GLY A 17 -8.82 -20.34 -8.37
N PRO A 18 -8.99 -20.01 -9.66
CA PRO A 18 -9.53 -20.94 -10.65
C PRO A 18 -8.67 -22.19 -10.83
N THR A 19 -9.31 -23.36 -10.79
CA THR A 19 -8.70 -24.65 -11.15
C THR A 19 -8.71 -24.87 -12.66
N ASP A 20 -8.02 -25.89 -13.16
CA ASP A 20 -8.05 -26.25 -14.59
C ASP A 20 -9.49 -26.55 -15.09
N ALA A 21 -10.33 -27.13 -14.22
CA ALA A 21 -11.74 -27.37 -14.53
C ALA A 21 -12.54 -26.06 -14.61
N ASP A 22 -12.29 -25.12 -13.70
CA ASP A 22 -12.92 -23.80 -13.73
C ASP A 22 -12.49 -23.01 -14.98
N ILE A 23 -11.19 -23.03 -15.31
CA ILE A 23 -10.64 -22.39 -16.50
C ILE A 23 -11.31 -22.97 -17.75
N THR A 24 -11.44 -24.29 -17.85
CA THR A 24 -12.11 -24.95 -18.98
C THR A 24 -13.56 -24.49 -19.12
N ALA A 25 -14.31 -24.45 -18.01
CA ALA A 25 -15.70 -23.99 -18.01
C ALA A 25 -15.83 -22.51 -18.36
N MET A 26 -14.93 -21.65 -17.86
CA MET A 26 -14.91 -20.22 -18.14
C MET A 26 -14.55 -19.93 -19.61
N LEU A 27 -13.57 -20.63 -20.18
CA LEU A 27 -13.20 -20.54 -21.60
C LEU A 27 -14.38 -20.88 -22.51
N ALA A 28 -15.09 -21.97 -22.21
CA ALA A 28 -16.30 -22.34 -22.95
C ALA A 28 -17.41 -21.28 -22.85
N ALA A 29 -17.55 -20.61 -21.69
CA ALA A 29 -18.55 -19.57 -21.49
C ALA A 29 -18.25 -18.28 -22.30
N VAL A 30 -16.97 -17.96 -22.51
CA VAL A 30 -16.55 -16.80 -23.32
C VAL A 30 -16.29 -17.14 -24.80
N GLY A 31 -16.33 -18.42 -25.17
CA GLY A 31 -16.16 -18.89 -26.54
C GLY A 31 -14.69 -18.94 -27.02
N ALA A 32 -13.73 -19.05 -26.10
CA ALA A 32 -12.31 -19.19 -26.43
C ALA A 32 -11.84 -20.65 -26.26
N ASP A 33 -10.94 -21.10 -27.12
CA ASP A 33 -10.43 -22.48 -27.11
C ASP A 33 -9.29 -22.68 -26.08
N SER A 34 -8.55 -21.61 -25.76
CA SER A 34 -7.46 -21.61 -24.78
C SER A 34 -7.22 -20.24 -24.16
N LEU A 35 -6.43 -20.18 -23.09
CA LEU A 35 -5.97 -18.92 -22.51
C LEU A 35 -5.11 -18.11 -23.49
N ASP A 36 -4.32 -18.78 -24.34
CA ASP A 36 -3.50 -18.12 -25.35
C ASP A 36 -4.34 -17.45 -26.44
N ASP A 37 -5.42 -18.12 -26.88
CA ASP A 37 -6.38 -17.56 -27.84
C ASP A 37 -7.10 -16.36 -27.24
N LEU A 38 -7.62 -16.48 -26.00
CA LEU A 38 -8.25 -15.38 -25.28
C LEU A 38 -7.31 -14.17 -25.14
N MET A 39 -6.03 -14.40 -24.86
CA MET A 39 -5.01 -13.36 -24.79
C MET A 39 -4.75 -12.70 -26.15
N ALA A 40 -4.67 -13.48 -27.23
CA ALA A 40 -4.44 -12.97 -28.58
C ALA A 40 -5.59 -12.08 -29.08
N GLU A 41 -6.82 -12.39 -28.69
CA GLU A 41 -8.00 -11.57 -28.99
C GLU A 41 -8.08 -10.30 -28.14
N SER A 42 -7.63 -10.37 -26.88
CA SER A 42 -7.75 -9.26 -25.91
C SER A 42 -6.61 -8.24 -25.98
N LEU A 43 -5.39 -8.67 -26.31
CA LEU A 43 -4.19 -7.84 -26.27
C LEU A 43 -3.59 -7.66 -27.67
N PRO A 44 -3.48 -6.41 -28.19
CA PRO A 44 -2.87 -6.18 -29.48
C PRO A 44 -1.43 -6.70 -29.55
N ALA A 45 -1.13 -7.54 -30.56
CA ALA A 45 0.17 -8.17 -30.72
C ALA A 45 1.34 -7.16 -30.79
N ALA A 46 1.08 -5.96 -31.31
CA ALA A 46 2.08 -4.89 -31.44
C ALA A 46 2.67 -4.40 -30.11
N ILE A 47 1.97 -4.61 -28.99
CA ILE A 47 2.43 -4.23 -27.64
C ILE A 47 2.66 -5.44 -26.74
N ARG A 48 2.42 -6.67 -27.23
CA ARG A 48 2.64 -7.90 -26.46
C ARG A 48 4.13 -8.21 -26.41
N MET A 49 4.65 -8.42 -25.20
CA MET A 49 6.00 -8.92 -24.99
C MET A 49 6.11 -10.34 -25.57
N GLN A 50 7.12 -10.57 -26.41
CA GLN A 50 7.32 -11.84 -27.11
C GLN A 50 8.19 -12.82 -26.33
N ASP A 51 9.08 -12.30 -25.49
CA ASP A 51 9.96 -13.10 -24.65
C ASP A 51 9.37 -13.31 -23.26
N SER A 52 9.80 -14.37 -22.59
CA SER A 52 9.52 -14.56 -21.17
C SER A 52 10.19 -13.47 -20.33
N LEU A 53 9.58 -13.12 -19.20
CA LEU A 53 10.24 -12.27 -18.21
C LEU A 53 11.53 -12.95 -17.74
N VAL A 54 12.65 -12.21 -17.76
CA VAL A 54 13.93 -12.68 -17.25
C VAL A 54 13.93 -12.55 -15.73
N LEU A 55 13.32 -13.54 -15.08
CA LEU A 55 13.26 -13.69 -13.63
C LEU A 55 13.96 -15.00 -13.23
N GLY A 56 14.38 -15.09 -11.97
CA GLY A 56 14.86 -16.35 -11.40
C GLY A 56 13.74 -17.40 -11.31
N GLU A 57 14.10 -18.64 -11.00
CA GLU A 57 13.11 -19.69 -10.75
C GLU A 57 12.23 -19.35 -9.55
N GLY A 58 10.96 -19.76 -9.61
CA GLY A 58 10.04 -19.60 -8.49
C GLY A 58 10.51 -20.43 -7.29
N ILE A 59 10.42 -19.84 -6.10
CA ILE A 59 10.75 -20.50 -4.83
C ILE A 59 9.47 -20.80 -4.03
N SER A 60 9.52 -21.77 -3.13
CA SER A 60 8.40 -22.07 -2.24
C SER A 60 8.15 -20.96 -1.22
N GLU A 61 6.94 -20.93 -0.64
CA GLU A 61 6.58 -19.97 0.42
C GLU A 61 7.54 -20.07 1.64
N TYR A 62 7.94 -21.30 1.98
CA TYR A 62 8.87 -21.55 3.09
C TYR A 62 10.27 -20.99 2.82
N GLU A 63 10.81 -21.24 1.62
CA GLU A 63 12.12 -20.72 1.20
C GLU A 63 12.13 -19.20 1.14
N LEU A 64 11.07 -18.57 0.60
CA LEU A 64 10.91 -17.13 0.57
C LEU A 64 11.00 -16.52 1.97
N MET A 65 10.28 -17.09 2.94
CA MET A 65 10.33 -16.62 4.33
C MET A 65 11.71 -16.80 4.95
N GLY A 66 12.44 -17.86 4.59
CA GLY A 66 13.83 -18.06 5.00
C GLY A 66 14.77 -16.96 4.46
N GLN A 67 14.73 -16.72 3.16
CA GLN A 67 15.54 -15.70 2.49
C GLN A 67 15.25 -14.29 3.02
N LEU A 68 13.97 -13.94 3.21
CA LEU A 68 13.58 -12.64 3.75
C LEU A 68 14.07 -12.44 5.20
N ARG A 69 14.08 -13.49 6.03
CA ARG A 69 14.64 -13.42 7.39
C ARG A 69 16.15 -13.21 7.36
N GLU A 70 16.85 -13.90 6.47
CA GLU A 70 18.30 -13.72 6.30
C GLU A 70 18.62 -12.28 5.88
N LEU A 71 17.92 -11.74 4.89
CA LEU A 71 18.09 -10.35 4.45
C LEU A 71 17.76 -9.37 5.59
N ALA A 72 16.63 -9.57 6.28
CA ALA A 72 16.23 -8.72 7.40
C ALA A 72 17.24 -8.75 8.56
N SER A 73 17.95 -9.86 8.77
CA SER A 73 18.97 -10.00 9.83
C SER A 73 20.21 -9.13 9.62
N GLN A 74 20.41 -8.60 8.40
CA GLN A 74 21.50 -7.69 8.08
C GLN A 74 21.24 -6.26 8.61
N ASN A 75 19.98 -5.93 8.92
CA ASN A 75 19.62 -4.65 9.52
C ASN A 75 20.10 -4.57 10.98
N ARG A 76 20.58 -3.39 11.38
CA ARG A 76 20.99 -3.11 12.76
C ARG A 76 19.95 -2.27 13.48
N ILE A 77 19.31 -2.86 14.48
CA ILE A 77 18.31 -2.17 15.30
C ILE A 77 19.05 -1.35 16.37
N HIS A 78 18.98 -0.02 16.25
CA HIS A 78 19.54 0.92 17.21
C HIS A 78 18.43 1.63 18.00
N ARG A 79 18.77 2.12 19.19
CA ARG A 79 17.97 3.14 19.86
C ARG A 79 18.22 4.48 19.17
N SER A 80 17.35 4.85 18.25
CA SER A 80 17.49 6.03 17.41
C SER A 80 16.77 7.22 18.04
N PHE A 81 17.54 8.19 18.55
CA PHE A 81 17.02 9.48 19.03
C PHE A 81 17.28 10.61 18.02
N ILE A 82 17.24 10.28 16.72
CA ILE A 82 17.44 11.25 15.63
C ILE A 82 16.29 12.26 15.59
N GLY A 83 15.06 11.82 15.88
CA GLY A 83 13.86 12.65 15.79
C GLY A 83 13.48 12.91 14.34
N MET A 84 13.40 14.18 13.96
CA MET A 84 13.10 14.61 12.58
C MET A 84 11.77 14.04 12.03
N GLY A 85 10.72 14.00 12.83
CA GLY A 85 9.39 13.52 12.43
C GLY A 85 9.15 12.02 12.65
N TYR A 86 10.18 11.26 13.05
CA TYR A 86 10.06 9.85 13.40
C TYR A 86 10.52 9.63 14.83
N SER A 87 9.68 9.01 15.65
CA SER A 87 9.97 8.72 17.05
C SER A 87 9.46 7.34 17.40
N ASP A 88 10.29 6.57 18.09
CA ASP A 88 9.93 5.21 18.51
C ASP A 88 8.75 5.24 19.49
N CYS A 89 7.89 4.24 19.40
CA CYS A 89 6.73 4.11 20.29
C CYS A 89 6.41 2.64 20.54
N ILE A 90 5.82 2.35 21.71
CA ILE A 90 5.34 1.01 22.03
C ILE A 90 4.00 0.82 21.31
N ILE A 91 3.98 0.01 20.25
CA ILE A 91 2.73 -0.44 19.63
C ILE A 91 2.05 -1.39 20.63
N PRO A 92 0.83 -1.08 21.12
CA PRO A 92 0.14 -1.98 22.04
C PRO A 92 -0.06 -3.36 21.39
N PRO A 93 0.38 -4.48 22.03
CA PRO A 93 0.33 -5.80 21.41
C PRO A 93 -1.08 -6.24 20.97
N VAL A 94 -2.11 -5.76 21.67
CA VAL A 94 -3.51 -6.02 21.31
C VAL A 94 -3.90 -5.37 19.98
N ILE A 95 -3.35 -4.20 19.65
CA ILE A 95 -3.58 -3.52 18.37
C ILE A 95 -2.79 -4.21 17.26
N GLN A 96 -1.51 -4.52 17.51
CA GLN A 96 -0.68 -5.23 16.53
C GLN A 96 -1.34 -6.56 16.11
N ARG A 97 -1.70 -7.40 17.08
CA ARG A 97 -2.25 -8.73 16.79
C ARG A 97 -3.65 -8.71 16.18
N ASN A 98 -4.55 -7.85 16.67
CA ASN A 98 -5.98 -7.94 16.32
C ASN A 98 -6.41 -6.97 15.21
N ILE A 99 -5.57 -6.00 14.84
CA ILE A 99 -5.83 -5.05 13.77
C ILE A 99 -4.77 -5.20 12.67
N LEU A 100 -3.49 -4.94 12.95
CA LEU A 100 -2.44 -4.92 11.93
C LEU A 100 -2.20 -6.29 11.29
N GLU A 101 -2.18 -7.35 12.10
CA GLU A 101 -1.94 -8.74 11.67
C GLU A 101 -3.24 -9.50 11.36
N ASN A 102 -4.39 -8.81 11.30
CA ASN A 102 -5.70 -9.44 11.09
C ASN A 102 -6.24 -9.13 9.68
N PRO A 103 -6.39 -10.13 8.79
CA PRO A 103 -6.92 -9.90 7.43
C PRO A 103 -8.34 -9.33 7.43
N GLY A 104 -9.12 -9.53 8.50
CA GLY A 104 -10.41 -8.89 8.70
C GLY A 104 -10.38 -7.35 8.75
N TRP A 105 -9.20 -6.74 8.89
CA TRP A 105 -9.01 -5.29 8.90
C TRP A 105 -8.23 -4.73 7.70
N TYR A 106 -7.32 -5.52 7.09
CA TYR A 106 -6.45 -5.01 6.02
C TYR A 106 -6.80 -5.51 4.61
N THR A 107 -7.71 -6.46 4.45
CA THR A 107 -8.08 -6.98 3.11
C THR A 107 -9.14 -6.13 2.41
N GLN A 108 -9.88 -5.33 3.16
CA GLN A 108 -10.95 -4.47 2.64
C GLN A 108 -10.37 -3.18 2.08
N TYR A 109 -11.03 -2.62 1.07
CA TYR A 109 -10.63 -1.37 0.46
C TYR A 109 -11.48 -0.17 0.95
N THR A 110 -11.36 0.96 0.26
CA THR A 110 -12.09 2.20 0.52
C THR A 110 -13.57 1.92 0.83
N PRO A 111 -14.14 2.53 1.89
CA PRO A 111 -15.52 2.32 2.31
C PRO A 111 -16.56 2.99 1.40
N TYR A 112 -16.58 2.64 0.10
CA TYR A 112 -17.58 3.13 -0.85
C TYR A 112 -19.00 2.61 -0.52
N GLN A 113 -19.10 1.41 0.05
CA GLN A 113 -20.37 0.81 0.49
C GLN A 113 -20.46 0.94 2.02
N SER A 114 -21.09 2.01 2.48
CA SER A 114 -21.06 2.44 3.88
C SER A 114 -21.70 1.44 4.85
N GLU A 115 -22.78 0.78 4.41
CA GLU A 115 -23.64 -0.11 5.17
C GLU A 115 -22.90 -1.36 5.65
N ILE A 116 -21.89 -1.78 4.88
CA ILE A 116 -21.01 -2.93 5.18
C ILE A 116 -19.60 -2.48 5.61
N ALA A 117 -19.44 -1.20 5.96
CA ALA A 117 -18.15 -0.61 6.29
C ALA A 117 -18.13 0.17 7.62
N GLN A 118 -19.22 0.12 8.39
CA GLN A 118 -19.40 0.93 9.60
C GLN A 118 -18.24 0.81 10.60
N GLY A 119 -17.68 -0.40 10.80
CA GLY A 119 -16.58 -0.60 11.75
C GLY A 119 -15.33 0.25 11.46
N ARG A 120 -14.88 0.31 10.19
CA ARG A 120 -13.72 1.14 9.81
C ARG A 120 -14.08 2.62 9.67
N LEU A 121 -15.31 2.94 9.27
CA LEU A 121 -15.79 4.33 9.22
C LEU A 121 -15.82 4.94 10.63
N GLU A 122 -16.27 4.19 11.63
CA GLU A 122 -16.24 4.61 13.03
C GLU A 122 -14.80 4.80 13.53
N ALA A 123 -13.89 3.87 13.21
CA ALA A 123 -12.47 4.02 13.56
C ALA A 123 -11.83 5.28 12.92
N LEU A 124 -12.16 5.58 11.66
CA LEU A 124 -11.70 6.81 11.00
C LEU A 124 -12.33 8.06 11.60
N LEU A 125 -13.60 8.01 12.02
CA LEU A 125 -14.23 9.11 12.74
C LEU A 125 -13.54 9.35 14.09
N ASN A 126 -13.20 8.29 14.82
CA ASN A 126 -12.42 8.39 16.06
C ASN A 126 -11.05 9.02 15.82
N PHE A 127 -10.38 8.70 14.70
CA PHE A 127 -9.15 9.38 14.29
C PHE A 127 -9.37 10.87 14.05
N GLN A 128 -10.43 11.25 13.33
CA GLN A 128 -10.77 12.65 13.08
C GLN A 128 -11.06 13.41 14.38
N THR A 129 -11.82 12.82 15.29
CA THR A 129 -12.11 13.39 16.61
C THR A 129 -10.83 13.54 17.43
N MET A 130 -9.97 12.53 17.48
CA MET A 130 -8.68 12.59 18.17
C MET A 130 -7.80 13.74 17.64
N VAL A 131 -7.70 13.88 16.32
CA VAL A 131 -6.93 14.99 15.72
C VAL A 131 -7.58 16.33 16.03
N GLY A 132 -8.91 16.45 15.94
CA GLY A 132 -9.65 17.66 16.30
C GLY A 132 -9.42 18.09 17.75
N ASP A 133 -9.56 17.16 18.69
CA ASP A 133 -9.39 17.40 20.13
C ASP A 133 -7.94 17.80 20.48
N LEU A 134 -6.94 17.16 19.87
CA LEU A 134 -5.52 17.46 20.13
C LEU A 134 -5.06 18.78 19.50
N THR A 135 -5.60 19.14 18.33
CA THR A 135 -5.17 20.34 17.59
C THR A 135 -6.04 21.57 17.87
N GLY A 136 -7.25 21.36 18.40
CA GLY A 136 -8.27 22.40 18.59
C GLY A 136 -8.95 22.85 17.28
N PHE A 137 -8.71 22.18 16.16
CA PHE A 137 -9.41 22.48 14.91
C PHE A 137 -10.78 21.80 14.85
N ALA A 138 -11.74 22.48 14.21
CA ALA A 138 -13.11 21.99 14.13
C ALA A 138 -13.29 20.75 13.23
N LEU A 139 -12.38 20.53 12.28
CA LEU A 139 -12.46 19.44 11.30
C LEU A 139 -11.07 18.87 11.02
N ALA A 140 -11.02 17.55 10.85
CA ALA A 140 -9.87 16.82 10.35
C ALA A 140 -10.33 15.85 9.25
N ASN A 141 -9.44 15.52 8.32
CA ASN A 141 -9.70 14.49 7.32
C ASN A 141 -9.35 13.09 7.87
N ALA A 142 -9.57 12.05 7.06
CA ALA A 142 -9.32 10.66 7.42
C ALA A 142 -7.89 10.19 7.06
N SER A 143 -6.87 11.04 7.29
CA SER A 143 -5.43 10.90 6.95
C SER A 143 -4.96 11.51 5.63
N LEU A 144 -3.64 11.69 5.52
CA LEU A 144 -2.85 11.99 4.32
C LEU A 144 -1.64 11.02 4.30
N LEU A 145 -0.79 11.13 3.27
CA LEU A 145 0.32 10.20 3.06
C LEU A 145 1.42 10.34 4.13
N ASP A 146 1.90 11.57 4.37
CA ASP A 146 2.93 11.87 5.37
C ASP A 146 2.90 13.35 5.80
N GLU A 147 3.75 13.75 6.75
CA GLU A 147 3.85 15.14 7.25
C GLU A 147 4.19 16.14 6.13
N ALA A 148 5.14 15.79 5.27
CA ALA A 148 5.70 16.70 4.27
C ALA A 148 4.69 17.01 3.16
N THR A 149 3.99 15.99 2.68
CA THR A 149 2.90 16.11 1.71
C THR A 149 1.67 16.79 2.32
N ALA A 150 1.37 16.55 3.61
CA ALA A 150 0.34 17.30 4.32
C ALA A 150 0.63 18.81 4.40
N ALA A 151 1.89 19.20 4.60
CA ALA A 151 2.29 20.60 4.55
C ALA A 151 2.15 21.21 3.14
N ALA A 152 2.46 20.45 2.09
CA ALA A 152 2.25 20.87 0.71
C ALA A 152 0.75 21.05 0.38
N GLU A 153 -0.10 20.12 0.83
CA GLU A 153 -1.56 20.24 0.68
C GLU A 153 -2.13 21.45 1.44
N ALA A 154 -1.60 21.76 2.62
CA ALA A 154 -1.98 22.97 3.35
C ALA A 154 -1.67 24.24 2.53
N ILE A 155 -0.53 24.28 1.83
CA ILE A 155 -0.17 25.39 0.94
C ILE A 155 -1.10 25.46 -0.29
N ALA A 156 -1.42 24.31 -0.88
CA ALA A 156 -2.39 24.24 -1.98
C ALA A 156 -3.77 24.75 -1.55
N MET A 157 -4.24 24.34 -0.37
CA MET A 157 -5.49 24.82 0.22
C MET A 157 -5.45 26.34 0.46
N LEU A 158 -4.37 26.88 1.04
CA LEU A 158 -4.20 28.31 1.28
C LEU A 158 -4.27 29.12 -0.02
N ARG A 159 -3.62 28.64 -1.09
CA ARG A 159 -3.69 29.27 -2.41
C ARG A 159 -5.10 29.23 -3.00
N ALA A 160 -5.82 28.13 -2.82
CA ALA A 160 -7.20 27.99 -3.32
C ALA A 160 -8.20 28.92 -2.61
N VAL A 161 -8.05 29.12 -1.30
CA VAL A 161 -8.96 30.00 -0.54
C VAL A 161 -8.60 31.48 -0.62
N GLN A 162 -7.32 31.81 -0.88
CA GLN A 162 -6.84 33.18 -0.94
C GLN A 162 -7.14 33.84 -2.30
N LYS A 163 -8.36 34.33 -2.48
CA LYS A 163 -8.83 34.92 -3.74
C LYS A 163 -8.40 36.37 -3.99
N LYS A 164 -7.93 37.08 -2.95
CA LYS A 164 -7.65 38.54 -3.01
C LYS A 164 -6.17 38.88 -3.13
N ASN A 165 -5.28 37.90 -2.95
CA ASN A 165 -3.84 38.10 -3.02
C ASN A 165 -3.27 37.23 -4.14
N ALA A 166 -2.69 37.87 -5.17
CA ALA A 166 -2.06 37.17 -6.28
C ALA A 166 -0.65 36.62 -5.95
N SER A 167 -0.12 36.94 -4.76
CA SER A 167 1.21 36.50 -4.33
C SER A 167 1.31 34.99 -4.28
N GLN A 168 2.26 34.45 -5.03
CA GLN A 168 2.61 33.02 -5.01
C GLN A 168 3.62 32.66 -3.92
N ARG A 169 4.10 33.67 -3.18
CA ARG A 169 5.11 33.51 -2.11
C ARG A 169 4.46 32.93 -0.86
N VAL A 170 5.10 31.89 -0.33
CA VAL A 170 4.77 31.25 0.94
C VAL A 170 5.99 31.36 1.85
N PHE A 171 5.77 31.70 3.11
CA PHE A 171 6.82 31.68 4.11
C PHE A 171 6.90 30.27 4.72
N VAL A 172 8.11 29.71 4.77
CA VAL A 172 8.40 28.43 5.42
C VAL A 172 9.53 28.67 6.41
N SER A 173 9.33 28.28 7.67
CA SER A 173 10.37 28.39 8.69
C SER A 173 11.56 27.49 8.34
N SER A 174 12.79 27.98 8.58
CA SER A 174 14.00 27.16 8.47
C SER A 174 14.06 26.03 9.50
N ASP A 175 13.25 26.12 10.56
CA ASP A 175 13.24 25.17 11.68
C ASP A 175 12.28 23.99 11.45
N CYS A 176 11.50 24.02 10.36
CA CYS A 176 10.74 22.85 9.92
C CYS A 176 11.69 21.69 9.58
N HIS A 177 11.19 20.47 9.62
CA HIS A 177 12.01 19.32 9.25
C HIS A 177 12.53 19.44 7.79
N PRO A 178 13.80 19.08 7.54
CA PRO A 178 14.43 19.33 6.24
C PRO A 178 13.71 18.60 5.09
N GLN A 179 13.15 17.41 5.34
CA GLN A 179 12.33 16.70 4.35
C GLN A 179 11.01 17.43 4.05
N THR A 180 10.37 18.05 5.06
CA THR A 180 9.15 18.86 4.88
C THR A 180 9.45 20.09 4.03
N ILE A 181 10.56 20.78 4.32
CA ILE A 181 11.06 21.89 3.50
C ILE A 181 11.39 21.41 2.08
N GLY A 182 11.99 20.22 1.94
CA GLY A 182 12.35 19.62 0.65
C GLY A 182 11.14 19.41 -0.26
N VAL A 183 10.05 18.84 0.26
CA VAL A 183 8.81 18.60 -0.50
C VAL A 183 8.09 19.91 -0.84
N VAL A 184 8.00 20.83 0.11
CA VAL A 184 7.27 22.11 -0.07
C VAL A 184 7.95 23.05 -1.06
N LYS A 185 9.26 22.91 -1.28
CA LYS A 185 10.03 23.75 -2.22
C LYS A 185 9.79 23.42 -3.69
N VAL A 186 9.26 22.23 -4.01
CA VAL A 186 9.06 21.75 -5.38
C VAL A 186 7.97 22.54 -6.09
#